data_AF-D7EM16-F1
#
_entry.id   AF-D7EM16-F1
#
_cell.length_a   1.000
_cell.length_b   1.000
_cell.length_c   1.000
_cell.angle_alpha   90.00
_cell.angle_beta   90.00
_cell.angle_gamma   90.00
#
_symmetry.space_group_name_H-M   'P 1'
#
loop_
_entity.id
_entity.type
_entity.pdbx_description
1 polymer ?
#
loop_
_entity_poly.entity_id
_entity_poly.type
_entity_poly.pdbx_seq_one_letter_code
_entity_poly.pdbx_strand_id
1 'polypeptide(L)'
;MDSLKQPKPKSLEGNLAVNWKKFKKAIDIYIVASGNDDLKDPIKAAIWLHCMGEETLEILDTLELTEEGRKDPEEIVCKLDEYFVPKTNVSVERHKFNSRVQMANENFDSFLGDLRKIAANCEYGDLKDDLIKDRIVCAINDKRVKDRLLRETDLNLEKAISICKAAEQSVISTK
;
A
#
# COMPACT_ATOMS: atom_id res chain seq x y z
N MET A 1 -12.00 -20.55 24.74
CA MET A 1 -11.36 -19.43 24.03
C MET A 1 -10.93 -19.97 22.69
N ASP A 2 -11.51 -19.49 21.60
CA ASP A 2 -11.06 -19.89 20.26
C ASP A 2 -9.61 -19.45 20.09
N SER A 3 -8.75 -20.39 19.71
CA SER A 3 -7.35 -20.10 19.41
C SER A 3 -7.27 -19.13 18.23
N LEU A 4 -6.39 -18.13 18.33
CA LEU A 4 -6.15 -17.19 17.24
C LEU A 4 -5.70 -17.97 16.00
N LYS A 5 -6.46 -17.85 14.90
CA LYS A 5 -6.15 -18.53 13.65
C LYS A 5 -4.92 -17.90 13.00
N GLN A 6 -4.00 -18.74 12.54
CA GLN A 6 -2.84 -18.28 11.78
C GLN A 6 -3.27 -17.59 10.47
N PRO A 7 -2.43 -16.68 9.93
CA PRO A 7 -2.67 -16.07 8.63
C PRO A 7 -2.84 -17.12 7.54
N LYS A 8 -3.59 -16.77 6.48
CA LYS A 8 -3.58 -17.59 5.28
C LYS A 8 -2.18 -17.57 4.66
N PRO A 9 -1.68 -18.70 4.14
CA PRO A 9 -0.43 -18.73 3.39
C PRO A 9 -0.41 -17.70 2.28
N LYS A 10 0.78 -17.26 1.89
CA LYS A 10 0.95 -16.27 0.83
C LYS A 10 0.50 -16.88 -0.50
N SER A 11 -0.44 -16.20 -1.18
CA SER A 11 -0.87 -16.61 -2.52
C SER A 11 0.15 -16.23 -3.59
N LEU A 12 0.51 -17.21 -4.42
CA LEU A 12 1.34 -17.03 -5.62
C LEU A 12 0.53 -16.69 -6.89
N GLU A 13 -0.78 -16.45 -6.77
CA GLU A 13 -1.64 -16.12 -7.90
C GLU A 13 -1.87 -14.60 -8.05
N GLY A 14 -1.87 -14.11 -9.29
CA GLY A 14 -2.13 -12.70 -9.58
C GLY A 14 -0.96 -11.78 -9.22
N ASN A 15 -1.22 -10.68 -8.51
CA ASN A 15 -0.18 -9.68 -8.21
C ASN A 15 0.65 -10.10 -6.99
N LEU A 16 1.81 -10.72 -7.25
CA LEU A 16 2.73 -11.25 -6.23
C LEU A 16 3.18 -10.20 -5.20
N ALA A 17 3.45 -8.96 -5.63
CA ALA A 17 3.90 -7.88 -4.75
C ALA A 17 2.79 -7.42 -3.80
N VAL A 18 1.55 -7.31 -4.29
CA VAL A 18 0.39 -6.97 -3.45
C VAL A 18 0.08 -8.10 -2.47
N ASN A 19 0.11 -9.35 -2.93
CA ASN A 19 -0.12 -10.50 -2.06
C ASN A 19 0.96 -10.63 -0.99
N TRP A 20 2.22 -10.35 -1.33
CA TRP A 20 3.31 -10.29 -0.37
C TRP A 20 3.09 -9.22 0.69
N LYS A 21 2.77 -7.98 0.29
CA LYS A 21 2.43 -6.90 1.23
C LYS A 21 1.26 -7.26 2.16
N LYS A 22 0.23 -7.94 1.63
CA LYS A 22 -0.92 -8.42 2.43
C LYS A 22 -0.49 -9.48 3.44
N PHE A 23 0.31 -10.45 3.01
CA PHE A 23 0.82 -11.51 3.87
C PHE A 23 1.68 -10.94 5.02
N LYS A 24 2.67 -10.09 4.71
CA LYS A 24 3.52 -9.42 5.73
C LYS A 24 2.69 -8.74 6.81
N LYS A 25 1.73 -7.91 6.38
CA LYS A 25 0.81 -7.24 7.32
C LYS A 25 0.01 -8.23 8.18
N ALA A 26 -0.46 -9.33 7.60
CA ALA A 26 -1.27 -10.30 8.33
C ALA A 26 -0.46 -11.06 9.39
N ILE A 27 0.81 -11.40 9.08
CA ILE A 27 1.66 -12.11 10.03
C ILE A 27 2.23 -11.19 11.12
N ASP A 28 2.54 -9.93 10.81
CA ASP A 28 2.93 -8.95 11.83
C ASP A 28 1.82 -8.79 12.88
N ILE A 29 0.57 -8.66 12.41
CA ILE A 29 -0.60 -8.61 13.29
C ILE A 29 -0.74 -9.90 14.10
N TYR A 30 -0.53 -11.07 13.47
CA TYR A 30 -0.63 -12.36 14.16
C TYR A 30 0.42 -12.52 15.25
N ILE A 31 1.69 -12.16 15.00
CA ILE A 31 2.77 -12.26 15.98
C ILE A 31 2.43 -11.42 17.22
N VAL A 32 2.00 -10.18 17.03
CA VAL A 32 1.58 -9.30 18.14
C VAL A 32 0.34 -9.86 18.85
N ALA A 33 -0.70 -10.23 18.10
CA ALA A 33 -1.95 -10.69 18.69
C ALA A 33 -1.85 -12.06 19.39
N SER A 34 -0.85 -12.87 19.04
CA SER A 34 -0.56 -14.15 19.70
C SER A 34 0.37 -14.02 20.91
N GLY A 35 0.85 -12.80 21.24
CA GLY A 35 1.79 -12.56 22.33
C GLY A 35 3.20 -13.08 22.04
N ASN A 36 3.56 -13.17 20.77
CA ASN A 36 4.85 -13.69 20.30
C ASN A 36 5.83 -12.57 19.90
N ASP A 37 5.46 -11.31 20.13
CA ASP A 37 6.24 -10.11 19.81
C ASP A 37 7.51 -9.97 20.65
N ASP A 38 7.52 -10.49 21.88
CA ASP A 38 8.69 -10.50 22.76
C ASP A 38 9.61 -11.73 22.58
N LEU A 39 9.27 -12.64 21.65
CA LEU A 39 10.09 -13.82 21.41
C LEU A 39 11.42 -13.48 20.74
N LYS A 40 12.41 -14.38 20.94
CA LYS A 40 13.71 -14.30 20.27
C LYS A 40 13.54 -14.50 18.77
N ASP A 41 14.39 -13.84 18.00
CA ASP A 41 14.35 -13.82 16.53
C ASP A 41 14.30 -15.21 15.87
N PRO A 42 15.04 -16.23 16.33
CA PRO A 42 14.94 -17.57 15.74
C PRO A 42 13.55 -18.19 15.87
N ILE A 43 12.81 -17.87 16.94
CA ILE A 43 11.46 -18.37 17.14
C ILE A 43 10.47 -17.60 16.25
N LYS A 44 10.64 -16.28 16.14
CA LYS A 44 9.87 -15.46 15.20
C LYS A 44 10.09 -15.91 13.76
N ALA A 45 11.33 -16.21 13.38
CA ALA A 45 11.69 -16.70 12.05
C ALA A 45 10.99 -18.04 11.77
N ALA A 46 11.00 -18.97 12.73
CA ALA A 46 10.27 -20.22 12.60
C ALA A 46 8.74 -20.02 12.44
N ILE A 47 8.13 -19.08 13.17
CA ILE A 47 6.71 -18.72 12.99
C ILE A 47 6.46 -18.18 11.58
N TRP A 48 7.34 -17.29 11.08
CA TRP A 48 7.28 -16.77 9.71
C TRP A 48 7.32 -17.87 8.66
N LEU A 49 8.32 -18.75 8.76
CA LEU A 49 8.51 -19.89 7.86
C LEU A 49 7.32 -20.85 7.89
N HIS A 50 6.76 -21.10 9.08
CA HIS A 50 5.57 -21.93 9.21
C HIS A 50 4.34 -21.32 8.51
N CYS A 51 4.10 -20.02 8.70
CA CYS A 51 2.89 -19.36 8.21
C CYS A 51 2.93 -19.01 6.71
N MET A 52 4.11 -18.87 6.09
CA MET A 52 4.20 -18.48 4.67
C MET A 52 3.74 -19.56 3.69
N GLY A 53 3.78 -20.83 4.11
CA GLY A 53 3.34 -21.98 3.32
C GLY A 53 4.42 -22.57 2.42
N GLU A 54 4.20 -23.82 2.01
CA GLU A 54 5.16 -24.66 1.29
C GLU A 54 5.67 -24.02 -0.01
N GLU A 55 4.79 -23.50 -0.85
CA GLU A 55 5.19 -22.87 -2.12
C GLU A 55 6.12 -21.65 -1.93
N THR A 56 5.96 -20.90 -0.83
CA THR A 56 6.85 -19.76 -0.52
C THR A 56 8.17 -20.22 0.08
N LEU A 57 8.18 -21.34 0.82
CA LEU A 57 9.40 -21.97 1.31
C LEU A 57 10.24 -22.52 0.16
N GLU A 58 9.62 -23.16 -0.84
CA GLU A 58 10.31 -23.61 -2.05
C GLU A 58 11.02 -22.45 -2.75
N ILE A 59 10.36 -21.29 -2.85
CA ILE A 59 10.98 -20.07 -3.39
C ILE A 59 12.15 -19.64 -2.51
N LEU A 60 11.98 -19.58 -1.19
CA LEU A 60 13.04 -19.19 -0.26
C LEU A 60 14.28 -20.11 -0.38
N ASP A 61 14.07 -21.41 -0.59
CA ASP A 61 15.14 -22.38 -0.79
C ASP A 61 15.96 -22.08 -2.06
N THR A 62 15.39 -21.36 -3.04
CA THR A 62 16.14 -20.88 -4.23
C THR A 62 16.93 -19.59 -4.01
N LEU A 63 16.71 -18.86 -2.90
CA LEU A 63 17.29 -17.52 -2.67
C LEU A 63 18.67 -17.50 -1.99
N GLU A 64 19.33 -18.67 -1.91
CA GLU A 64 20.66 -18.87 -1.31
C GLU A 64 20.80 -18.21 0.08
N LEU A 65 19.86 -18.49 0.99
CA LEU A 65 19.92 -18.02 2.37
C LEU A 65 20.84 -18.90 3.23
N THR A 66 21.66 -18.28 4.09
CA THR A 66 22.48 -19.01 5.06
C THR A 66 21.62 -19.64 6.18
N GLU A 67 22.17 -20.63 6.88
CA GLU A 67 21.51 -21.25 8.05
C GLU A 67 21.28 -20.23 9.19
N GLU A 68 22.20 -19.29 9.35
CA GLU A 68 22.05 -18.16 10.28
C GLU A 68 20.96 -17.19 9.81
N GLY A 69 20.93 -16.87 8.51
CA GLY A 69 19.89 -16.01 7.93
C GLY A 69 18.48 -16.61 8.04
N ARG A 70 18.34 -17.94 8.02
CA ARG A 70 17.05 -18.63 8.28
C ARG A 70 16.56 -18.47 9.73
N LYS A 71 17.39 -17.97 10.64
CA LYS A 71 17.03 -17.67 12.03
C LYS A 71 16.81 -16.18 12.26
N ASP A 72 16.98 -15.35 11.23
CA ASP A 72 16.76 -13.92 11.25
C ASP A 72 15.50 -13.56 10.44
N PRO A 73 14.41 -13.13 11.09
CA PRO A 73 13.21 -12.67 10.41
C PRO A 73 13.47 -11.54 9.41
N GLU A 74 14.38 -10.62 9.71
CA GLU A 74 14.68 -9.47 8.85
C GLU A 74 15.36 -9.92 7.56
N GLU A 75 16.33 -10.84 7.65
CA GLU A 75 17.04 -11.36 6.48
C GLU A 75 16.12 -12.18 5.56
N ILE A 76 15.25 -13.02 6.14
CA ILE A 76 14.22 -13.77 5.40
C ILE A 76 13.29 -12.79 4.65
N VAL A 77 12.77 -11.79 5.35
CA VAL A 77 11.85 -10.81 4.76
C VAL A 77 12.54 -10.02 3.65
N CYS A 78 13.80 -9.61 3.84
CA CYS A 78 14.58 -8.88 2.86
C CYS A 78 14.70 -9.65 1.54
N LYS A 79 15.06 -10.93 1.60
CA LYS A 79 15.24 -11.77 0.41
C LYS A 79 13.92 -12.04 -0.31
N LEU A 80 12.86 -12.28 0.44
CA LEU A 80 11.53 -12.46 -0.14
C LEU A 80 10.96 -11.15 -0.69
N ASP A 81 11.32 -9.99 -0.12
CA ASP A 81 11.01 -8.69 -0.70
C ASP A 81 11.69 -8.52 -2.06
N GLU A 82 12.99 -8.84 -2.17
CA GLU A 82 13.71 -8.79 -3.46
C GLU A 82 13.09 -9.69 -4.54
N TYR A 83 12.59 -10.87 -4.14
CA TYR A 83 11.97 -11.81 -5.07
C TYR A 83 10.54 -11.42 -5.45
N PHE A 84 9.67 -11.15 -4.48
CA PHE A 84 8.24 -10.94 -4.71
C PHE A 84 7.86 -9.52 -5.06
N VAL A 85 8.68 -8.55 -4.69
CA VAL A 85 8.51 -7.16 -5.08
C VAL A 85 9.56 -6.91 -6.15
N PRO A 86 9.28 -7.23 -7.43
CA PRO A 86 10.15 -6.77 -8.51
C PRO A 86 10.36 -5.28 -8.30
N LYS A 87 11.63 -4.81 -8.40
CA LYS A 87 11.99 -3.40 -8.23
C LYS A 87 10.94 -2.58 -8.95
N THR A 88 10.07 -1.95 -8.15
CA THR A 88 8.99 -1.17 -8.71
C THR A 88 9.68 -0.11 -9.52
N ASN A 89 9.41 -0.06 -10.83
CA ASN A 89 9.99 0.99 -11.63
C ASN A 89 9.30 2.28 -11.19
N VAL A 90 9.93 2.97 -10.23
CA VAL A 90 9.41 4.17 -9.59
C VAL A 90 9.05 5.21 -10.65
N SER A 91 9.84 5.30 -11.73
CA SER A 91 9.54 6.18 -12.86
C SER A 91 8.24 5.81 -13.58
N VAL A 92 7.94 4.52 -13.74
CA VAL A 92 6.66 4.05 -14.32
C VAL A 92 5.49 4.36 -13.38
N GLU A 93 5.62 4.12 -12.08
CA GLU A 93 4.54 4.42 -11.13
C GLU A 93 4.30 5.93 -10.99
N ARG A 94 5.37 6.73 -10.94
CA ARG A 94 5.28 8.20 -10.96
C ARG A 94 4.69 8.70 -12.28
N HIS A 95 5.02 8.07 -13.41
CA HIS A 95 4.36 8.38 -14.68
C HIS A 95 2.85 8.08 -14.63
N LYS A 96 2.43 6.91 -14.15
CA LYS A 96 1.01 6.58 -13.95
C LYS A 96 0.32 7.59 -13.04
N PHE A 97 0.96 7.98 -11.94
CA PHE A 97 0.45 8.97 -10.99
C PHE A 97 0.27 10.33 -11.67
N ASN A 98 1.29 10.81 -12.38
CA ASN A 98 1.28 12.12 -13.03
C ASN A 98 0.33 12.17 -14.24
N SER A 99 0.06 11.04 -14.88
CA SER A 99 -0.90 10.88 -15.98
C SER A 99 -2.34 10.67 -15.50
N ARG A 100 -2.58 10.45 -14.20
CA ARG A 100 -3.92 10.18 -13.66
C ARG A 100 -4.76 11.45 -13.63
N VAL A 101 -5.86 11.45 -14.38
CA VAL A 101 -6.88 12.52 -14.43
C VAL A 101 -8.24 11.98 -14.02
N GLN A 102 -9.08 12.78 -13.36
CA GLN A 102 -10.46 12.37 -13.02
C GLN A 102 -11.27 12.19 -14.31
N MET A 103 -11.91 11.04 -14.49
CA MET A 103 -12.73 10.80 -15.68
C MET A 103 -14.08 11.55 -15.60
N ALA A 104 -14.71 11.81 -16.75
CA ALA A 104 -15.93 12.63 -16.83
C ALA A 104 -17.09 12.17 -15.92
N ASN A 105 -17.21 10.85 -15.70
CA ASN A 105 -18.27 10.25 -14.87
C ASN A 105 -17.71 9.58 -13.61
N GLU A 106 -16.47 9.87 -13.25
CA GLU A 106 -15.84 9.32 -12.06
C GLU A 106 -16.11 10.22 -10.84
N ASN A 107 -16.64 9.63 -9.77
CA ASN A 107 -16.76 10.34 -8.49
C ASN A 107 -15.39 10.54 -7.85
N PHE A 108 -15.30 11.54 -6.99
CA PHE A 108 -14.05 11.99 -6.38
C PHE A 108 -13.45 10.93 -5.47
N ASP A 109 -14.27 10.16 -4.75
CA ASP A 109 -13.78 9.09 -3.86
C ASP A 109 -13.07 7.97 -4.62
N SER A 110 -13.56 7.59 -5.79
CA SER A 110 -12.90 6.65 -6.71
C SER A 110 -11.57 7.21 -7.20
N PHE A 111 -11.59 8.45 -7.69
CA PHE A 111 -10.40 9.14 -8.17
C PHE A 111 -9.30 9.25 -7.10
N LEU A 112 -9.67 9.70 -5.90
CA LEU A 112 -8.78 9.81 -4.74
C LEU A 112 -8.25 8.44 -4.31
N GLY A 113 -9.12 7.42 -4.29
CA GLY A 113 -8.76 6.06 -3.95
C GLY A 113 -7.65 5.52 -4.87
N ASP A 114 -7.78 5.75 -6.17
CA ASP A 114 -6.76 5.34 -7.14
C ASP A 114 -5.46 6.15 -7.03
N LEU A 115 -5.55 7.47 -6.83
CA LEU A 115 -4.35 8.29 -6.58
C LEU A 115 -3.57 7.77 -5.36
N ARG A 116 -4.25 7.46 -4.26
CA ARG A 116 -3.63 6.91 -3.04
C ARG A 116 -2.98 5.54 -3.29
N LYS A 117 -3.63 4.68 -4.09
CA LYS A 117 -3.07 3.37 -4.46
C LYS A 117 -1.79 3.52 -5.30
N ILE A 118 -1.80 4.36 -6.32
CA ILE A 118 -0.63 4.56 -7.19
C ILE A 118 0.51 5.23 -6.39
N ALA A 119 0.20 6.26 -5.60
CA ALA A 119 1.18 6.97 -4.78
C ALA A 119 1.90 6.07 -3.75
N ALA A 120 1.27 4.98 -3.31
CA ALA A 120 1.89 4.00 -2.41
C ALA A 120 3.09 3.25 -3.03
N ASN A 121 3.23 3.29 -4.36
CA ASN A 121 4.34 2.67 -5.10
C ASN A 121 5.32 3.69 -5.69
N CYS A 122 5.14 4.99 -5.41
CA CYS A 122 5.93 6.07 -6.02
C CYS A 122 7.15 6.53 -5.21
N GLU A 123 7.36 5.95 -4.02
CA GLU A 123 8.45 6.32 -3.10
C GLU A 123 8.54 7.84 -2.87
N TYR A 124 7.41 8.48 -2.60
CA TYR A 124 7.36 9.93 -2.36
C TYR A 124 7.79 10.35 -0.95
N GLY A 125 7.93 9.40 -0.02
CA GLY A 125 8.27 9.69 1.37
C GLY A 125 7.31 10.71 1.99
N ASP A 126 7.86 11.69 2.70
CA ASP A 126 7.09 12.73 3.41
C ASP A 126 6.30 13.65 2.46
N LEU A 127 6.68 13.73 1.18
CA LEU A 127 5.98 14.55 0.18
C LEU A 127 4.71 13.89 -0.37
N LYS A 128 4.39 12.66 0.04
CA LYS A 128 3.29 11.89 -0.52
C LYS A 128 1.95 12.65 -0.50
N ASP A 129 1.61 13.26 0.63
CA ASP A 129 0.32 13.95 0.77
C ASP A 129 0.26 15.25 -0.02
N ASP A 130 1.37 16.00 -0.08
CA ASP A 130 1.49 17.20 -0.91
C ASP A 130 1.36 16.88 -2.40
N LEU A 131 2.00 15.81 -2.86
CA LEU A 131 1.92 15.40 -4.26
C LEU A 131 0.53 14.89 -4.64
N ILE A 132 -0.17 14.18 -3.73
CA ILE A 132 -1.58 13.80 -3.95
C ILE A 132 -2.45 15.06 -4.06
N LYS A 133 -2.27 16.03 -3.15
CA LYS A 133 -2.98 17.32 -3.19
C LYS A 133 -2.74 18.04 -4.52
N ASP A 134 -1.48 18.20 -4.93
CA ASP A 134 -1.14 18.89 -6.18
C ASP A 134 -1.73 18.18 -7.40
N ARG A 135 -1.73 16.84 -7.37
CA ARG A 135 -2.33 16.04 -8.43
C ARG A 135 -3.85 16.24 -8.47
N ILE A 136 -4.54 16.28 -7.33
CA ILE A 136 -5.98 16.61 -7.26
C ILE A 136 -6.24 17.96 -7.92
N VAL A 137 -5.52 19.02 -7.52
CA VAL A 137 -5.69 20.38 -8.08
C VAL A 137 -5.49 20.37 -9.60
N CYS A 138 -4.49 19.66 -10.09
CA CYS A 138 -4.17 19.65 -11.51
C CYS A 138 -5.15 18.80 -12.34
N ALA A 139 -5.70 17.70 -11.79
CA ALA A 139 -6.44 16.67 -12.52
C ALA A 139 -7.94 16.56 -12.22
N ILE A 140 -8.47 17.35 -11.29
CA ILE A 140 -9.93 17.40 -11.05
C ILE A 140 -10.65 17.88 -12.32
N ASN A 141 -11.77 17.24 -12.65
CA ASN A 141 -12.51 17.53 -13.87
C ASN A 141 -13.35 18.82 -13.75
N ASP A 142 -13.87 19.11 -12.54
CA ASP A 142 -14.68 20.31 -12.30
C ASP A 142 -13.79 21.56 -12.19
N LYS A 143 -13.89 22.43 -13.21
CA LYS A 143 -13.15 23.70 -13.29
C LYS A 143 -13.47 24.64 -12.12
N ARG A 144 -14.72 24.69 -11.63
CA ARG A 144 -15.10 25.57 -10.51
C ARG A 144 -14.47 25.09 -9.21
N VAL A 145 -14.39 23.77 -9.02
CA VAL A 145 -13.69 23.16 -7.88
C VAL A 145 -12.19 23.46 -7.97
N LYS A 146 -11.59 23.31 -9.16
CA LYS A 146 -10.18 23.67 -9.39
C LYS A 146 -9.89 25.13 -9.03
N ASP A 147 -10.71 26.06 -9.51
CA ASP A 147 -10.56 27.49 -9.23
C ASP A 147 -10.76 27.81 -7.73
N ARG A 148 -11.62 27.06 -7.02
CA ARG A 148 -11.76 27.16 -5.57
C ARG A 148 -10.50 26.67 -4.86
N LEU A 149 -9.99 25.50 -5.21
CA LEU A 149 -8.77 24.95 -4.61
C LEU A 149 -7.58 25.90 -4.77
N LEU A 150 -7.41 26.50 -5.95
CA LEU A 150 -6.32 27.44 -6.24
C LEU A 150 -6.39 28.76 -5.46
N ARG A 151 -7.53 29.09 -4.84
CA ARG A 151 -7.69 30.30 -4.01
C ARG A 151 -7.42 30.07 -2.53
N GLU A 152 -7.30 28.81 -2.10
CA GLU A 152 -7.00 28.47 -0.72
C GLU A 152 -5.51 28.70 -0.43
N THR A 153 -5.20 29.61 0.49
CA THR A 153 -3.81 30.02 0.80
C THR A 153 -3.04 28.98 1.61
N ASP A 154 -3.73 28.16 2.40
CA ASP A 154 -3.15 27.12 3.26
C ASP A 154 -3.73 25.74 2.91
N LEU A 155 -3.79 25.45 1.60
CA LEU A 155 -4.33 24.20 1.10
C LEU A 155 -3.42 23.02 1.49
N ASN A 156 -3.97 22.13 2.31
CA ASN A 156 -3.42 20.81 2.60
C ASN A 156 -4.31 19.72 1.99
N LEU A 157 -3.86 18.46 2.04
CA LEU A 157 -4.60 17.34 1.44
C LEU A 157 -6.00 17.17 2.03
N GLU A 158 -6.15 17.32 3.34
CA GLU A 158 -7.44 17.17 4.04
C GLU A 158 -8.45 18.24 3.58
N LYS A 159 -8.02 19.51 3.52
CA LYS A 159 -8.84 20.61 3.01
C LYS A 159 -9.22 20.41 1.55
N ALA A 160 -8.28 19.98 0.71
CA ALA A 160 -8.56 19.69 -0.70
C ALA A 160 -9.64 18.61 -0.85
N ILE A 161 -9.54 17.53 -0.06
CA ILE A 161 -10.54 16.45 -0.05
C ILE A 161 -11.91 16.98 0.38
N SER A 162 -11.96 17.77 1.46
CA SER A 162 -13.21 18.36 1.97
C SER A 162 -13.90 19.23 0.92
N ILE A 163 -13.14 20.10 0.25
CA ILE A 163 -13.65 20.98 -0.81
C ILE A 163 -14.24 20.17 -1.98
N CYS A 164 -13.52 19.15 -2.45
CA CYS A 164 -13.99 18.30 -3.55
C CYS A 164 -15.26 17.53 -3.18
N LYS A 165 -15.32 16.92 -2.00
CA LYS A 165 -16.50 16.18 -1.53
C LYS A 165 -17.73 17.08 -1.36
N ALA A 166 -17.56 18.26 -0.78
CA ALA A 166 -18.65 19.22 -0.60
C ALA A 166 -19.25 19.68 -1.95
N ALA A 167 -18.40 19.82 -2.98
CA ALA A 167 -18.85 20.16 -4.31
C ALA A 167 -19.69 19.05 -4.95
N GLU A 168 -19.27 17.78 -4.83
CA GLU A 168 -20.05 16.65 -5.36
C GLU A 168 -21.41 16.50 -4.67
N GLN A 169 -21.46 16.66 -3.35
CA GLN A 169 -22.71 16.60 -2.59
C GLN A 169 -23.69 17.71 -3.00
N SER A 170 -23.17 18.93 -3.24
CA SER A 170 -23.99 20.07 -3.69
C SER A 170 -24.63 19.82 -5.07
N VAL A 171 -23.92 19.10 -5.97
CA VAL A 171 -24.45 18.74 -7.29
C VAL A 171 -25.54 17.66 -7.18
N ILE A 172 -25.42 16.72 -6.23
CA ILE A 172 -26.42 15.68 -5.99
C ILE A 172 -27.70 16.27 -5.39
N SER A 173 -27.59 17.20 -4.44
CA SER A 173 -28.76 17.81 -3.78
C SER A 173 -29.53 18.81 -4.66
N THR A 174 -28.99 19.20 -5.82
CA THR A 174 -29.63 20.16 -6.75
C THR A 174 -30.27 19.46 -7.96
N LYS A 175 -30.24 18.12 -8.02
CA LYS A 175 -30.93 17.30 -9.02
C LYS A 175 -32.19 16.69 -8.42
#